data_AF-A0A2D2D706-F1
#
_entry.id   AF-A0A2D2D706-F1
#
_cell.length_a   1.000
_cell.length_b   1.000
_cell.length_c   1.000
_cell.angle_alpha   90.00
_cell.angle_beta   90.00
_cell.angle_gamma   90.00
#
_symmetry.space_group_name_H-M   'P 1'
#
loop_
_entity.id
_entity.type
_entity.pdbx_description
1 polymer ?
#
loop_
_entity_poly.entity_id
_entity_poly.type
_entity_poly.pdbx_seq_one_letter_code
_entity_poly.pdbx_strand_id
1 'polypeptide(L)'
;MDLLISLDVDTASVARTFVEQPNDAIDYAAAKVGLDPKKGFSLFWIKSASADDLFAAASDLVLETDAMKIRAYLRIFTARDFPLNPEPLFAIVKGANSRNAWQATRALGRLHRHRIRGLAFELLDGLDIPSAIRLLCSNYQPGDLMIIERAIHEADPLDDNGWHSVGLAVLALIDAATIPPIESRDMLLSLYENIPCSLCREEVVRKLLEYDRVPRWMLKECAFDAEPRTAEISKRSSR
;
A
#
# COMPACT_ATOMS: atom_id res chain seq x y z
N MET A 1 37.45 49.88 -49.04
CA MET A 1 36.40 49.14 -49.75
C MET A 1 35.77 48.21 -48.75
N ASP A 2 34.47 48.40 -48.57
CA ASP A 2 33.44 47.46 -48.10
C ASP A 2 33.41 47.01 -46.63
N LEU A 3 32.66 47.82 -45.87
CA LEU A 3 31.51 47.43 -45.04
C LEU A 3 31.07 45.96 -45.11
N LEU A 4 30.88 45.34 -43.94
CA LEU A 4 29.63 44.64 -43.60
C LEU A 4 29.42 44.62 -42.07
N ILE A 5 28.21 45.03 -41.71
CA ILE A 5 27.61 45.18 -40.39
C ILE A 5 26.98 43.85 -39.98
N SER A 6 27.03 43.49 -38.69
CA SER A 6 25.91 42.95 -37.89
C SER A 6 26.43 42.59 -36.49
N LEU A 7 26.22 43.44 -35.48
CA LEU A 7 25.15 43.31 -34.47
C LEU A 7 25.13 41.91 -33.82
N ASP A 8 25.83 41.77 -32.70
CA ASP A 8 25.48 40.77 -31.69
C ASP A 8 25.10 41.46 -30.39
N VAL A 9 23.93 41.02 -29.92
CA VAL A 9 23.04 41.66 -28.96
C VAL A 9 23.44 41.31 -27.53
N ASP A 10 23.40 42.33 -26.68
CA ASP A 10 23.46 42.25 -25.21
C ASP A 10 22.63 41.07 -24.66
N THR A 11 23.31 40.09 -24.05
CA THR A 11 22.64 39.09 -23.21
C THR A 11 22.62 39.58 -21.77
N ALA A 12 21.69 40.50 -21.50
CA ALA A 12 21.34 40.87 -20.14
C ALA A 12 20.75 39.65 -19.41
N SER A 13 21.48 39.18 -18.40
CA SER A 13 21.07 38.22 -17.40
C SER A 13 19.81 38.72 -16.66
N VAL A 14 18.64 38.19 -17.04
CA VAL A 14 17.43 38.32 -16.23
C VAL A 14 17.36 37.12 -15.30
N ALA A 15 17.79 37.31 -14.07
CA ALA A 15 17.48 36.39 -12.97
C ALA A 15 15.96 36.28 -12.87
N ARG A 16 15.40 35.12 -13.25
CA ARG A 16 14.00 34.80 -12.98
C ARG A 16 13.87 34.54 -11.49
N THR A 17 13.48 35.57 -10.75
CA THR A 17 12.91 35.39 -9.43
C THR A 17 11.65 34.55 -9.61
N PHE A 18 11.73 33.26 -9.25
CA PHE A 18 10.54 32.46 -9.04
C PHE A 18 9.82 33.07 -7.84
N VAL A 19 8.81 33.88 -8.13
CA VAL A 19 7.79 34.23 -7.14
C VAL A 19 7.06 32.92 -6.87
N GLU A 20 7.35 32.29 -5.72
CA GLU A 20 6.46 31.29 -5.15
C GLU A 20 5.08 31.93 -5.05
N GLN A 21 4.15 31.49 -5.89
CA GLN A 21 2.77 31.92 -5.76
C GLN A 21 2.25 31.43 -4.40
N PRO A 22 1.52 32.25 -3.64
CA PRO A 22 0.86 31.79 -2.43
C PRO A 22 -0.02 30.60 -2.81
N ASN A 23 0.27 29.45 -2.21
CA ASN A 23 -0.57 28.27 -2.37
C ASN A 23 -1.93 28.63 -1.75
N ASP A 24 -2.96 28.85 -2.56
CA ASP A 24 -4.37 28.98 -2.11
C ASP A 24 -4.90 27.69 -1.44
N ALA A 25 -4.01 26.81 -0.99
CA ALA A 25 -4.32 25.64 -0.21
C ALA A 25 -4.79 26.10 1.17
N ILE A 26 -6.01 25.68 1.51
CA ILE A 26 -6.59 25.78 2.85
C ILE A 26 -5.57 25.20 3.85
N ASP A 27 -5.16 25.97 4.85
CA ASP A 27 -4.25 25.50 5.90
C ASP A 27 -4.91 24.45 6.81
N TYR A 28 -4.11 23.78 7.64
CA TYR A 28 -4.61 22.76 8.56
C TYR A 28 -5.68 23.28 9.51
N ALA A 29 -5.51 24.50 10.05
CA ALA A 29 -6.45 25.07 11.00
C ALA A 29 -7.84 25.23 10.37
N ALA A 30 -7.90 25.82 9.18
CA ALA A 30 -9.12 25.98 8.41
C ALA A 30 -9.70 24.62 7.96
N ALA A 31 -8.87 23.66 7.58
CA ALA A 31 -9.33 22.32 7.21
C ALA A 31 -9.90 21.52 8.39
N LYS A 32 -9.40 21.79 9.61
CA LYS A 32 -9.88 21.17 10.86
C LYS A 32 -11.17 21.81 11.36
N VAL A 33 -11.38 23.11 11.13
CA VAL A 33 -12.60 23.81 11.53
C VAL A 33 -13.81 23.17 10.85
N GLY A 34 -14.76 22.69 11.66
CA GLY A 34 -15.96 22.03 11.14
C GLY A 34 -15.72 20.62 10.58
N LEU A 35 -14.57 20.00 10.88
CA LEU A 35 -14.28 18.61 10.50
C LEU A 35 -15.41 17.69 11.01
N ASP A 36 -16.17 17.12 10.08
CA ASP A 36 -17.06 16.00 10.34
C ASP A 36 -16.20 14.72 10.40
N PRO A 37 -16.05 14.06 11.57
CA PRO A 37 -15.20 12.88 11.71
C PRO A 37 -15.64 11.70 10.82
N LYS A 38 -16.92 11.67 10.39
CA LYS A 38 -17.41 10.65 9.46
C LYS A 38 -16.89 10.86 8.05
N LYS A 39 -16.77 12.12 7.62
CA LYS A 39 -16.27 12.48 6.28
C LYS A 39 -14.74 12.51 6.25
N GLY A 40 -14.12 12.99 7.32
CA GLY A 40 -12.69 13.22 7.40
C GLY A 40 -12.24 14.42 6.56
N PHE A 41 -10.93 14.56 6.39
CA PHE A 41 -10.35 15.60 5.55
C PHE A 41 -10.64 15.36 4.07
N SER A 42 -10.81 16.45 3.31
CA SER A 42 -11.05 16.35 1.86
C SER A 42 -9.82 15.76 1.16
N LEU A 43 -10.04 14.95 0.11
CA LEU A 43 -8.95 14.36 -0.66
C LEU A 43 -8.08 15.42 -1.35
N PHE A 44 -8.67 16.56 -1.72
CA PHE A 44 -7.95 17.69 -2.29
C PHE A 44 -6.93 18.22 -1.27
N TRP A 45 -7.39 18.52 -0.06
CA TRP A 45 -6.52 19.01 1.01
C TRP A 45 -5.41 18.01 1.35
N ILE A 46 -5.75 16.71 1.52
CA ILE A 46 -4.75 15.67 1.84
C ILE A 46 -3.60 15.65 0.81
N LYS A 47 -3.91 15.90 -0.47
CA LYS A 47 -2.91 15.89 -1.55
C LYS A 47 -2.06 17.17 -1.57
N SER A 48 -2.63 18.31 -1.19
CA SER A 48 -1.97 19.62 -1.26
C SER A 48 -1.40 20.11 0.07
N ALA A 49 -1.66 19.41 1.18
CA ALA A 49 -1.24 19.80 2.52
C ALA A 49 0.29 19.96 2.61
N SER A 50 0.72 21.06 3.22
CA SER A 50 2.13 21.36 3.44
C SER A 50 2.76 20.41 4.47
N ALA A 51 4.09 20.42 4.58
CA ALA A 51 4.78 19.63 5.60
C ALA A 51 4.38 20.04 7.03
N ASP A 52 4.21 21.34 7.27
CA ASP A 52 3.80 21.88 8.56
C ASP A 52 2.36 21.48 8.91
N ASP A 53 1.46 21.50 7.93
CA ASP A 53 0.08 21.02 8.10
C ASP A 53 0.03 19.53 8.46
N LEU A 54 0.84 18.71 7.79
CA LEU A 54 0.93 17.28 8.08
C LEU A 54 1.53 17.02 9.46
N PHE A 55 2.50 17.83 9.89
CA PHE A 55 3.08 17.75 11.23
C PHE A 55 2.06 18.12 12.31
N ALA A 56 1.28 19.18 12.09
CA ALA A 56 0.21 19.58 12.99
C ALA A 56 -0.89 18.49 13.09
N ALA A 57 -1.35 17.96 11.94
CA ALA A 57 -2.32 16.87 11.90
C ALA A 57 -1.81 15.60 12.59
N ALA A 58 -0.52 15.28 12.45
CA ALA A 58 0.10 14.14 13.12
C ALA A 58 0.18 14.32 14.63
N SER A 59 0.49 15.54 15.07
CA SER A 59 0.55 15.90 16.50
C SER A 59 -0.83 15.75 17.15
N ASP A 60 -1.88 16.24 16.49
CA ASP A 60 -3.26 16.07 16.96
C ASP A 60 -3.71 14.61 16.96
N LEU A 61 -3.32 13.80 15.96
CA LEU A 61 -3.61 12.37 15.95
C LEU A 61 -3.04 11.64 17.18
N VAL A 62 -1.80 11.95 17.58
CA VAL A 62 -1.15 11.27 18.72
C VAL A 62 -1.84 11.59 20.05
N LEU A 63 -2.51 12.75 20.16
CA LEU A 63 -3.21 13.18 21.38
C LEU A 63 -4.71 12.83 21.37
N GLU A 64 -5.26 12.47 20.21
CA GLU A 64 -6.69 12.22 20.06
C GLU A 64 -7.12 10.89 20.69
N THR A 65 -8.31 10.90 21.30
CA THR A 65 -8.90 9.72 21.97
C THR A 65 -10.24 9.33 21.37
N ASP A 66 -10.93 10.24 20.67
CA ASP A 66 -12.17 9.94 19.98
C ASP A 66 -11.91 9.05 18.76
N ALA A 67 -12.53 7.86 18.76
CA ALA A 67 -12.30 6.86 17.74
C ALA A 67 -12.64 7.32 16.31
N MET A 68 -13.65 8.19 16.12
CA MET A 68 -14.02 8.68 14.79
C MET A 68 -13.01 9.73 14.31
N LYS A 69 -12.53 10.60 15.20
CA LYS A 69 -11.50 11.58 14.86
C LYS A 69 -10.15 10.93 14.59
N ILE A 70 -9.74 9.93 15.38
CA ILE A 70 -8.56 9.10 15.09
C ILE A 70 -8.64 8.56 13.67
N ARG A 71 -9.80 8.01 13.27
CA ARG A 71 -10.01 7.51 11.92
C ARG A 71 -9.86 8.61 10.86
N ALA A 72 -10.44 9.79 11.11
CA ALA A 72 -10.35 10.93 10.20
C ALA A 72 -8.90 11.37 9.96
N TYR A 73 -8.09 11.42 11.02
CA TYR A 73 -6.66 11.74 10.90
C TYR A 73 -5.85 10.63 10.23
N LEU A 74 -6.04 9.37 10.63
CA LEU A 74 -5.31 8.23 10.02
C LEU A 74 -5.50 8.16 8.51
N ARG A 75 -6.68 8.55 7.99
CA ARG A 75 -6.95 8.61 6.55
C ARG A 75 -6.00 9.54 5.80
N ILE A 76 -5.55 10.64 6.41
CA ILE A 76 -4.50 11.51 5.83
C ILE A 76 -3.27 10.66 5.55
N PHE A 77 -2.83 9.91 6.56
CA PHE A 77 -1.58 9.16 6.53
C PHE A 77 -1.66 7.83 5.78
N THR A 78 -2.84 7.45 5.27
CA THR A 78 -2.92 6.39 4.25
C THR A 78 -2.49 6.84 2.86
N ALA A 79 -2.45 8.15 2.63
CA ALA A 79 -2.04 8.76 1.36
C ALA A 79 -0.76 9.60 1.47
N ARG A 80 -0.40 10.03 2.68
CA ARG A 80 0.79 10.84 2.99
C ARG A 80 1.61 10.12 4.06
N ASP A 81 2.92 10.33 4.09
CA ASP A 81 3.76 9.66 5.08
C ASP A 81 3.57 10.34 6.44
N PHE A 82 3.53 9.54 7.50
CA PHE A 82 3.40 10.04 8.87
C PHE A 82 4.73 10.68 9.32
N PRO A 83 4.76 11.98 9.66
CA PRO A 83 6.00 12.72 9.84
C PRO A 83 6.64 12.57 11.24
N LEU A 84 5.93 12.02 12.22
CA LEU A 84 6.41 11.84 13.59
C LEU A 84 6.96 10.43 13.85
N ASN A 85 7.42 10.16 15.08
CA ASN A 85 7.70 8.80 15.54
C ASN A 85 6.41 7.95 15.41
N PRO A 86 6.41 6.85 14.63
CA PRO A 86 5.20 6.04 14.39
C PRO A 86 4.74 5.18 15.56
N GLU A 87 5.56 5.01 16.59
CA GLU A 87 5.28 4.09 17.72
C GLU A 87 3.93 4.31 18.42
N PRO A 88 3.42 5.54 18.62
CA PRO A 88 2.09 5.74 19.19
C PRO A 88 0.97 5.06 18.37
N LEU A 89 1.17 4.90 17.05
CA LEU A 89 0.20 4.22 16.20
C LEU A 89 0.19 2.70 16.40
N PHE A 90 1.23 2.11 17.00
CA PHE A 90 1.31 0.66 17.23
C PHE A 90 0.22 0.19 18.20
N ALA A 91 -0.11 1.02 19.20
CA ALA A 91 -1.22 0.75 20.12
C ALA A 91 -2.58 0.78 19.39
N ILE A 92 -2.72 1.62 18.36
CA ILE A 92 -3.94 1.70 17.55
C ILE A 92 -4.09 0.45 16.68
N VAL A 93 -2.98 -0.04 16.09
CA VAL A 93 -2.95 -1.29 15.32
C VAL A 93 -3.41 -2.47 16.18
N LYS A 94 -2.92 -2.57 17.41
CA LYS A 94 -3.27 -3.65 18.35
C LYS A 94 -4.59 -3.42 19.12
N GLY A 95 -5.27 -2.31 18.86
CA GLY A 95 -6.49 -1.93 19.57
C GLY A 95 -7.74 -2.65 19.08
N ALA A 96 -8.80 -2.64 19.89
CA ALA A 96 -10.06 -3.33 19.58
C ALA A 96 -10.87 -2.70 18.42
N ASN A 97 -10.60 -1.44 18.05
CA ASN A 97 -11.32 -0.80 16.96
C ASN A 97 -10.70 -1.20 15.60
N SER A 98 -11.25 -2.25 15.00
CA SER A 98 -10.76 -2.82 13.72
C SER A 98 -10.65 -1.81 12.58
N ARG A 99 -11.52 -0.79 12.53
CA ARG A 99 -11.44 0.25 11.49
C ARG A 99 -10.26 1.18 11.68
N ASN A 100 -9.94 1.51 12.94
CA ASN A 100 -8.78 2.33 13.26
C ASN A 100 -7.50 1.52 13.11
N ALA A 101 -7.48 0.28 13.58
CA ALA A 101 -6.39 -0.66 13.38
C ALA A 101 -6.03 -0.77 11.89
N TRP A 102 -7.02 -1.03 11.03
CA TRP A 102 -6.80 -1.13 9.58
C TRP A 102 -6.19 0.14 8.97
N GLN A 103 -6.67 1.33 9.35
CA GLN A 103 -6.13 2.60 8.84
C GLN A 103 -4.71 2.87 9.37
N ALA A 104 -4.45 2.55 10.64
CA ALA A 104 -3.12 2.65 11.24
C ALA A 104 -2.13 1.70 10.55
N THR A 105 -2.51 0.44 10.29
CA THR A 105 -1.70 -0.51 9.54
C THR A 105 -1.39 0.01 8.15
N ARG A 106 -2.37 0.61 7.45
CA ARG A 106 -2.13 1.23 6.13
C ARG A 106 -1.19 2.43 6.19
N ALA A 107 -1.30 3.27 7.21
CA ALA A 107 -0.41 4.42 7.38
C ALA A 107 1.02 3.97 7.68
N LEU A 108 1.20 3.02 8.59
CA LEU A 108 2.49 2.46 8.96
C LEU A 108 3.15 1.66 7.82
N GLY A 109 2.35 0.91 7.05
CA GLY A 109 2.85 0.11 5.94
C GLY A 109 3.47 0.90 4.79
N ARG A 110 3.43 2.25 4.84
CA ARG A 110 4.13 3.14 3.89
C ARG A 110 5.53 3.52 4.35
N LEU A 111 5.83 3.33 5.64
CA LEU A 111 7.06 3.79 6.26
C LEU A 111 8.10 2.68 6.26
N HIS A 112 9.36 3.02 5.97
CA HIS A 112 10.49 2.11 6.07
C HIS A 112 11.22 2.29 7.43
N ARG A 113 10.85 1.47 8.42
CA ARG A 113 11.37 1.51 9.80
C ARG A 113 11.49 0.09 10.39
N HIS A 114 12.66 -0.26 10.93
CA HIS A 114 12.92 -1.59 11.51
C HIS A 114 11.90 -2.03 12.58
N ARG A 115 11.39 -1.09 13.40
CA ARG A 115 10.37 -1.39 14.42
C ARG A 115 9.02 -1.81 13.83
N ILE A 116 8.69 -1.37 12.62
CA ILE A 116 7.45 -1.76 11.93
C ILE A 116 7.52 -3.23 11.49
N ARG A 117 8.70 -3.71 11.06
CA ARG A 117 8.93 -5.14 10.82
C ARG A 117 8.75 -5.97 12.10
N GLY A 118 9.26 -5.47 13.23
CA GLY A 118 9.02 -6.10 14.54
C GLY A 118 7.53 -6.21 14.87
N LEU A 119 6.78 -5.12 14.71
CA LEU A 119 5.32 -5.14 14.88
C LEU A 119 4.63 -6.12 13.93
N ALA A 120 5.08 -6.21 12.67
CA ALA A 120 4.52 -7.17 11.72
C ALA A 120 4.63 -8.61 12.22
N PHE A 121 5.76 -8.98 12.83
CA PHE A 121 5.92 -10.31 13.40
C PHE A 121 5.09 -10.53 14.68
N GLU A 122 4.93 -9.51 15.52
CA GLU A 122 3.96 -9.58 16.63
C GLU A 122 2.53 -9.86 16.12
N LEU A 123 2.15 -9.28 14.98
CA LEU A 123 0.84 -9.52 14.36
C LEU A 123 0.72 -10.92 13.72
N LEU A 124 1.79 -11.45 13.13
CA LEU A 124 1.81 -12.84 12.66
C LEU A 124 1.62 -13.82 13.82
N ASP A 125 2.33 -13.62 14.92
CA ASP A 125 2.20 -14.45 16.13
C ASP A 125 0.79 -14.34 16.73
N GLY A 126 0.15 -13.17 16.60
CA GLY A 126 -1.24 -12.91 16.99
C GLY A 126 -2.29 -13.32 15.95
N LEU A 127 -1.90 -14.00 14.86
CA LEU A 127 -2.74 -14.47 13.76
C LEU A 127 -3.46 -13.36 12.95
N ASP A 128 -3.06 -12.09 13.05
CA ASP A 128 -3.48 -11.02 12.13
C ASP A 128 -2.56 -10.96 10.90
N ILE A 129 -2.61 -12.05 10.12
CA ILE A 129 -1.74 -12.28 8.97
C ILE A 129 -1.88 -11.18 7.89
N PRO A 130 -3.09 -10.76 7.46
CA PRO A 130 -3.22 -9.75 6.42
C PRO A 130 -2.63 -8.38 6.83
N SER A 131 -2.80 -7.99 8.10
CA SER A 131 -2.22 -6.73 8.59
C SER A 131 -0.71 -6.82 8.68
N ALA A 132 -0.17 -7.95 9.15
CA ALA A 132 1.27 -8.17 9.21
C ALA A 132 1.93 -8.05 7.83
N ILE A 133 1.40 -8.77 6.84
CA ILE A 133 1.93 -8.74 5.46
C ILE A 133 1.91 -7.31 4.91
N ARG A 134 0.87 -6.53 5.22
CA ARG A 134 0.77 -5.14 4.79
C ARG A 134 1.85 -4.24 5.40
N LEU A 135 2.25 -4.48 6.65
CA LEU A 135 3.37 -3.76 7.26
C LEU A 135 4.71 -4.12 6.60
N LEU A 136 4.84 -5.37 6.15
CA LEU A 136 6.03 -5.87 5.46
C LEU A 136 6.16 -5.33 4.02
N CYS A 137 5.11 -4.84 3.37
CA CYS A 137 5.20 -4.25 2.02
C CYS A 137 6.33 -3.21 1.85
N SER A 138 6.59 -2.39 2.87
CA SER A 138 7.70 -1.41 2.86
C SER A 138 8.83 -1.75 3.83
N ASN A 139 8.81 -2.94 4.44
CA ASN A 139 9.78 -3.35 5.47
C ASN A 139 10.29 -4.79 5.30
N TYR A 140 9.95 -5.45 4.19
CA TYR A 140 10.33 -6.81 3.87
C TYR A 140 11.84 -7.00 3.84
N GLN A 141 12.31 -8.12 4.35
CA GLN A 141 13.68 -8.59 4.22
C GLN A 141 13.70 -10.00 3.59
N PRO A 142 14.77 -10.36 2.86
CA PRO A 142 14.95 -11.71 2.35
C PRO A 142 14.78 -12.76 3.47
N GLY A 143 13.97 -13.77 3.20
CA GLY A 143 13.59 -14.81 4.18
C GLY A 143 12.26 -14.57 4.90
N ASP A 144 11.70 -13.36 4.85
CA ASP A 144 10.40 -13.07 5.49
C ASP A 144 9.25 -13.84 4.84
N LEU A 145 9.34 -14.11 3.52
CA LEU A 145 8.29 -14.86 2.82
C LEU A 145 8.07 -16.25 3.42
N MET A 146 9.15 -16.96 3.76
CA MET A 146 9.07 -18.28 4.39
C MET A 146 8.37 -18.23 5.76
N ILE A 147 8.55 -17.13 6.51
CA ILE A 147 7.88 -16.93 7.80
C ILE A 147 6.37 -16.70 7.57
N ILE A 148 6.02 -15.91 6.56
CA ILE A 148 4.63 -15.65 6.18
C ILE A 148 3.95 -16.94 5.71
N GLU A 149 4.59 -17.72 4.83
CA GLU A 149 4.09 -19.02 4.36
C GLU A 149 3.78 -19.94 5.53
N ARG A 150 4.74 -20.08 6.47
CA ARG A 150 4.54 -20.90 7.67
C ARG A 150 3.35 -20.41 8.50
N ALA A 151 3.24 -19.09 8.74
CA ALA A 151 2.13 -18.53 9.52
C ALA A 151 0.76 -18.79 8.86
N ILE A 152 0.66 -18.73 7.53
CA ILE A 152 -0.57 -19.06 6.80
C ILE A 152 -0.91 -20.54 6.94
N HIS A 153 0.09 -21.44 6.86
CA HIS A 153 -0.12 -22.88 6.96
C HIS A 153 -0.45 -23.35 8.38
N GLU A 154 0.10 -22.69 9.40
CA GLU A 154 -0.13 -23.02 10.82
C GLU A 154 -1.41 -22.41 11.38
N ALA A 155 -2.00 -21.42 10.70
CA ALA A 155 -3.29 -20.87 11.08
C ALA A 155 -4.41 -21.92 10.95
N ASP A 156 -5.43 -21.82 11.81
CA ASP A 156 -6.68 -22.53 11.59
C ASP A 156 -7.20 -22.25 10.17
N PRO A 157 -7.87 -23.21 9.50
CA PRO A 157 -8.32 -23.04 8.13
C PRO A 157 -9.04 -21.70 7.93
N LEU A 158 -8.47 -20.86 7.07
CA LEU A 158 -9.05 -19.56 6.77
C LEU A 158 -10.39 -19.74 6.06
N ASP A 159 -11.37 -18.91 6.40
CA ASP A 159 -12.61 -18.82 5.63
C ASP A 159 -12.38 -18.07 4.31
N ASP A 160 -13.41 -18.00 3.47
CA ASP A 160 -13.36 -17.34 2.17
C ASP A 160 -12.86 -15.88 2.26
N ASN A 161 -13.27 -15.16 3.31
CA ASN A 161 -12.85 -13.77 3.54
C ASN A 161 -11.39 -13.68 4.01
N GLY A 162 -10.94 -14.65 4.80
CA GLY A 162 -9.56 -14.80 5.24
C GLY A 162 -8.63 -15.03 4.05
N TRP A 163 -8.95 -16.00 3.19
CA TRP A 163 -8.20 -16.24 1.96
C TRP A 163 -8.20 -15.05 1.01
N HIS A 164 -9.33 -14.36 0.86
CA HIS A 164 -9.41 -13.12 0.09
C HIS A 164 -8.44 -12.06 0.64
N SER A 165 -8.44 -11.85 1.96
CA SER A 165 -7.62 -10.84 2.62
C SER A 165 -6.13 -11.17 2.56
N VAL A 166 -5.76 -12.44 2.79
CA VAL A 166 -4.38 -12.93 2.69
C VAL A 166 -3.89 -12.83 1.25
N GLY A 167 -4.68 -13.30 0.27
CA GLY A 167 -4.33 -13.26 -1.14
C GLY A 167 -4.02 -11.85 -1.63
N LEU A 168 -4.89 -10.87 -1.31
CA LEU A 168 -4.64 -9.47 -1.65
C LEU A 168 -3.38 -8.91 -0.98
N ALA A 169 -3.12 -9.29 0.27
CA ALA A 169 -1.94 -8.82 1.00
C ALA A 169 -0.65 -9.39 0.42
N VAL A 170 -0.62 -10.69 0.12
CA VAL A 170 0.55 -11.38 -0.46
C VAL A 170 0.86 -10.84 -1.87
N LEU A 171 -0.14 -10.69 -2.74
CA LEU A 171 0.07 -10.14 -4.08
C LEU A 171 0.68 -8.74 -4.01
N ALA A 172 0.14 -7.88 -3.12
CA ALA A 172 0.69 -6.56 -2.86
C ALA A 172 2.11 -6.59 -2.29
N LEU A 173 2.43 -7.55 -1.42
CA LEU A 173 3.79 -7.75 -0.91
C LEU A 173 4.77 -8.12 -2.01
N ILE A 174 4.42 -9.09 -2.86
CA ILE A 174 5.28 -9.55 -3.97
C ILE A 174 5.61 -8.37 -4.88
N ASP A 175 4.63 -7.52 -5.21
CA ASP A 175 4.86 -6.29 -5.98
C ASP A 175 5.72 -5.28 -5.23
N ALA A 176 5.35 -4.92 -4.00
CA ALA A 176 5.99 -3.85 -3.25
C ALA A 176 7.46 -4.18 -2.91
N ALA A 177 7.74 -5.42 -2.51
CA ALA A 177 9.08 -5.89 -2.16
C ALA A 177 9.87 -6.41 -3.37
N THR A 178 9.27 -6.45 -4.57
CA THR A 178 9.88 -6.99 -5.79
C THR A 178 10.44 -8.40 -5.56
N ILE A 179 9.63 -9.27 -4.94
CA ILE A 179 10.06 -10.63 -4.58
C ILE A 179 10.34 -11.42 -5.87
N PRO A 180 11.50 -12.11 -5.98
CA PRO A 180 11.83 -12.87 -7.17
C PRO A 180 10.76 -13.91 -7.54
N PRO A 181 10.53 -14.13 -8.84
CA PRO A 181 9.56 -15.13 -9.31
C PRO A 181 9.78 -16.54 -8.77
N ILE A 182 11.03 -16.94 -8.54
CA ILE A 182 11.36 -18.26 -8.02
C ILE A 182 10.99 -18.40 -6.54
N GLU A 183 11.12 -17.33 -5.75
CA GLU A 183 10.81 -17.33 -4.32
C GLU A 183 9.31 -17.26 -4.07
N SER A 184 8.57 -16.50 -4.89
CA SER A 184 7.13 -16.30 -4.72
C SER A 184 6.26 -17.39 -5.35
N ARG A 185 6.85 -18.33 -6.09
CA ARG A 185 6.10 -19.32 -6.88
C ARG A 185 5.18 -20.18 -6.02
N ASP A 186 5.71 -20.79 -4.96
CA ASP A 186 4.96 -21.79 -4.21
C ASP A 186 3.84 -21.14 -3.39
N MET A 187 4.09 -19.95 -2.83
CA MET A 187 3.04 -19.10 -2.28
C MET A 187 1.93 -18.81 -3.31
N LEU A 188 2.26 -18.39 -4.53
CA LEU A 188 1.27 -18.11 -5.57
C LEU A 188 0.45 -19.35 -5.93
N LEU A 189 1.07 -20.54 -6.01
CA LEU A 189 0.33 -21.79 -6.23
C LEU A 189 -0.63 -22.09 -5.07
N SER A 190 -0.16 -21.95 -3.83
CA SER A 190 -0.98 -22.13 -2.63
C SER A 190 -2.18 -21.18 -2.61
N LEU A 191 -1.98 -19.90 -2.98
CA LEU A 191 -3.09 -18.95 -3.11
C LEU A 191 -4.10 -19.36 -4.17
N TYR A 192 -3.66 -19.82 -5.34
CA TYR A 192 -4.59 -20.26 -6.40
C TYR A 192 -5.48 -21.41 -5.93
N GLU A 193 -4.90 -22.38 -5.23
CA GLU A 193 -5.61 -23.58 -4.75
C GLU A 193 -6.63 -23.25 -3.65
N ASN A 194 -6.35 -22.25 -2.81
CA ASN A 194 -7.17 -21.97 -1.63
C ASN A 194 -8.13 -20.79 -1.78
N ILE A 195 -7.90 -19.86 -2.71
CA ILE A 195 -8.79 -18.71 -2.90
C ILE A 195 -10.05 -19.11 -3.69
N PRO A 196 -11.25 -18.95 -3.12
CA PRO A 196 -12.50 -19.27 -3.82
C PRO A 196 -12.92 -18.19 -4.82
N CYS A 197 -12.47 -16.94 -4.61
CA CYS A 197 -12.82 -15.80 -5.45
C CYS A 197 -12.12 -15.87 -6.82
N SER A 198 -12.90 -16.00 -7.89
CA SER A 198 -12.39 -16.10 -9.28
C SER A 198 -11.56 -14.88 -9.70
N LEU A 199 -11.94 -13.67 -9.27
CA LEU A 199 -11.18 -12.44 -9.54
C LEU A 199 -9.82 -12.46 -8.85
N CYS A 200 -9.75 -12.92 -7.60
CA CYS A 200 -8.47 -13.03 -6.89
C CYS A 200 -7.58 -14.13 -7.49
N ARG A 201 -8.17 -15.24 -7.95
CA ARG A 201 -7.43 -16.27 -8.69
C ARG A 201 -6.88 -15.75 -10.02
N GLU A 202 -7.64 -14.93 -10.75
CA GLU A 202 -7.18 -14.29 -12.00
C GLU A 202 -5.89 -13.51 -11.79
N GLU A 203 -5.82 -12.71 -10.71
CA GLU A 203 -4.61 -11.94 -10.38
C GLU A 203 -3.40 -12.85 -10.07
N VAL A 204 -3.63 -13.99 -9.40
CA VAL A 204 -2.59 -15.00 -9.14
C VAL A 204 -2.10 -15.64 -10.45
N VAL A 205 -3.02 -16.05 -11.33
CA VAL A 205 -2.68 -16.66 -12.62
C VAL A 205 -1.92 -15.66 -13.50
N ARG A 206 -2.39 -14.40 -13.56
CA ARG A 206 -1.72 -13.31 -14.29
C ARG A 206 -0.28 -13.15 -13.82
N LYS A 207 -0.06 -13.13 -12.50
CA LYS A 207 1.28 -13.02 -11.92
C LYS A 207 2.19 -14.20 -12.31
N LEU A 208 1.68 -15.42 -12.22
CA LEU A 208 2.43 -16.63 -12.61
C LEU A 208 2.73 -16.66 -14.12
N LEU A 209 1.85 -16.10 -14.96
CA LEU A 209 2.09 -15.96 -16.41
C LEU A 209 3.21 -14.95 -16.70
N GLU A 210 3.18 -13.79 -16.05
CA GLU A 210 4.24 -12.78 -16.16
C GLU A 210 5.63 -13.34 -15.82
N TYR A 211 5.65 -14.35 -14.96
CA TYR A 211 6.85 -15.04 -14.53
C TYR A 211 7.26 -16.24 -15.40
N ASP A 212 6.43 -16.63 -16.38
CA ASP A 212 6.56 -17.88 -17.13
C ASP A 212 6.66 -19.11 -16.20
N ARG A 213 5.86 -19.11 -15.12
CA ARG A 213 5.87 -20.15 -14.07
C ARG A 213 4.55 -20.89 -13.89
N VAL A 214 3.53 -20.63 -14.73
CA VAL A 214 2.25 -21.33 -14.62
C VAL A 214 2.42 -22.81 -14.94
N PRO A 215 2.03 -23.73 -14.04
CA PRO A 215 2.04 -25.15 -14.33
C PRO A 215 1.02 -25.53 -15.40
N ARG A 216 1.33 -26.55 -16.20
CA ARG A 216 0.41 -27.05 -17.24
C ARG A 216 -0.94 -27.52 -16.69
N TRP A 217 -0.99 -28.04 -15.47
CA TRP A 217 -2.25 -28.46 -14.85
C TRP A 217 -3.15 -27.26 -14.57
N MET A 218 -2.59 -26.15 -14.08
CA MET A 218 -3.31 -24.92 -13.78
C MET A 218 -3.89 -24.30 -15.06
N LEU A 219 -3.14 -24.33 -16.17
CA LEU A 219 -3.66 -23.89 -17.47
C LEU A 219 -4.88 -24.70 -17.92
N LYS A 220 -4.94 -26.00 -17.62
CA LYS A 220 -6.11 -26.82 -17.96
C LYS A 220 -7.30 -26.48 -17.08
N GLU A 221 -7.07 -26.27 -15.79
CA GLU A 221 -8.11 -25.88 -14.83
C GLU A 221 -8.70 -24.51 -15.13
N CYS A 222 -7.86 -23.54 -15.55
CA CYS A 222 -8.29 -22.20 -15.92
C CYS A 222 -9.44 -22.20 -16.93
N ALA A 223 -9.51 -23.18 -17.85
CA ALA A 223 -10.59 -23.30 -18.83
C ALA A 223 -12.01 -23.39 -18.23
N PHE A 224 -12.10 -23.77 -16.94
CA PHE A 224 -13.33 -23.93 -16.19
C PHE A 224 -13.56 -22.81 -15.16
N ASP A 225 -12.67 -21.80 -15.10
CA ASP A 225 -12.83 -20.70 -14.15
C ASP A 225 -14.04 -19.83 -14.51
N ALA A 226 -14.70 -19.31 -13.46
CA ALA A 226 -15.86 -18.44 -13.61
C ALA A 226 -15.48 -17.03 -14.13
N GLU A 227 -14.23 -16.59 -13.93
CA GLU A 227 -13.71 -15.35 -14.50
C GLU A 227 -13.31 -15.55 -15.97
N PRO A 228 -13.99 -14.88 -16.93
CA PRO A 228 -13.74 -15.08 -18.35
C PRO A 228 -12.29 -14.86 -18.78
N ARG A 229 -11.59 -13.88 -18.18
CA ARG A 229 -10.18 -13.61 -18.50
C ARG A 229 -9.28 -14.80 -18.17
N THR A 230 -9.51 -15.44 -17.03
CA THR A 230 -8.80 -16.66 -16.63
C THR A 230 -9.08 -17.80 -17.60
N ALA A 231 -10.36 -18.00 -17.99
CA ALA A 231 -10.74 -19.04 -18.94
C ALA A 231 -10.14 -18.86 -20.34
N GLU A 232 -9.91 -17.62 -20.78
CA GLU A 232 -9.26 -17.33 -22.05
C GLU A 232 -7.78 -17.72 -22.10
N ILE A 233 -7.07 -17.74 -20.96
CA ILE A 233 -5.63 -18.07 -20.89
C ILE A 233 -5.38 -19.48 -21.44
N SER A 234 -6.21 -20.44 -21.05
CA SER A 234 -6.09 -21.84 -21.48
C SER A 234 -6.16 -22.01 -23.01
N LYS A 235 -6.97 -21.17 -23.69
CA LYS A 235 -7.14 -21.18 -25.15
C LYS A 235 -5.91 -20.67 -25.89
N ARG A 236 -5.11 -19.80 -25.26
CA ARG A 236 -3.88 -19.22 -25.85
C ARG A 236 -2.69 -20.16 -25.72
N SER A 237 -2.61 -20.92 -24.63
CA SER A 237 -1.53 -21.89 -24.38
C SER A 237 -1.68 -23.23 -25.13
N SER A 238 -2.78 -23.42 -25.86
CA SER A 238 -3.07 -24.61 -26.68
C SER A 238 -2.73 -24.42 -28.17
N ARG A 239 -2.04 -23.33 -28.51
CA ARG A 239 -1.50 -23.02 -29.85
C ARG A 239 0.02 -23.09 -29.81
#